data_AF-A0A950SS40-F1
#
_entry.id   AF-A0A950SS40-F1
#
_cell.length_a   1.000
_cell.length_b   1.000
_cell.length_c   1.000
_cell.angle_alpha   90.00
_cell.angle_beta   90.00
_cell.angle_gamma   90.00
#
_symmetry.space_group_name_H-M   'P 1'
#
loop_
_entity.id
_entity.type
_entity.pdbx_description
1 polymer ?
#
loop_
_entity_poly.entity_id
_entity_poly.type
_entity_poly.pdbx_seq_one_letter_code
_entity_poly.pdbx_strand_id
1 'polypeptide(L)'
;MTRVEAEQALFNERLYHDATLAALNQPGKPYIVLNATDMAGGQTFAMVPRRFDDVCSKYDILPVATAVSASAAFPILLTPVGFRNYSEDCQGRLRDGEWIKVDLSNPYTPYLNLAEYRDARYSNDLRHGPNPFRQINYLNFLDGGLADNLGTQSLRSALIASYDDAQVLHAINEGKIRRLVVIVVNARSDPPNKLYQQPQQPGVVTQIQAVTSVPIDANTANSQTALSALLTEFAQAAAGAGNQAKFGGMQVYGITVDYDQIPADTPAHRALRDAAKDVPTSWTLTGPQLQVTEEAGRFLLRRNPCYRALLADLRAAQGFMAGEDKALTIPCTTKVDIPKRAGPVPSS
;
A
#
# COMPACT_ATOMS: atom_id res chain seq x y z
N MET A 1 -24.81 10.53 -17.83
CA MET A 1 -24.27 10.00 -16.56
C MET A 1 -23.54 8.71 -16.85
N THR A 2 -22.22 8.70 -16.66
CA THR A 2 -21.38 7.50 -16.76
C THR A 2 -21.56 6.62 -15.51
N ARG A 3 -21.06 5.38 -15.52
CA ARG A 3 -21.16 4.49 -14.35
C ARG A 3 -20.39 5.04 -13.14
N VAL A 4 -19.23 5.67 -13.37
CA VAL A 4 -18.44 6.27 -12.29
C VAL A 4 -19.11 7.52 -11.73
N GLU A 5 -19.80 8.33 -12.54
CA GLU A 5 -20.59 9.47 -12.04
C GLU A 5 -21.77 9.02 -11.16
N ALA A 6 -22.43 7.91 -11.54
CA ALA A 6 -23.49 7.32 -10.73
C ALA A 6 -22.99 6.81 -9.38
N GLU A 7 -21.82 6.16 -9.38
CA GLU A 7 -21.15 5.70 -8.15
C GLU A 7 -20.75 6.88 -7.25
N GLN A 8 -20.16 7.93 -7.81
CA GLN A 8 -19.80 9.14 -7.06
C GLN A 8 -21.02 9.77 -6.38
N ALA A 9 -22.14 9.87 -7.11
CA ALA A 9 -23.40 10.38 -6.57
C ALA A 9 -23.91 9.50 -5.42
N LEU A 10 -23.86 8.17 -5.58
CA LEU A 10 -24.24 7.22 -4.52
C LEU A 10 -23.36 7.38 -3.27
N PHE A 11 -22.05 7.48 -3.44
CA PHE A 11 -21.11 7.66 -2.32
C PHE A 11 -21.31 8.99 -1.60
N ASN A 12 -21.54 10.08 -2.33
CA ASN A 12 -21.87 11.36 -1.71
C ASN A 12 -23.20 11.31 -0.96
N GLU A 13 -24.24 10.72 -1.55
CA GLU A 13 -25.56 10.61 -0.91
C GLU A 13 -25.50 9.77 0.37
N ARG A 14 -24.79 8.64 0.34
CA ARG A 14 -24.86 7.61 1.39
C ARG A 14 -23.76 7.65 2.43
N LEU A 15 -22.57 8.15 2.08
CA LEU A 15 -21.36 7.99 2.91
C LEU A 15 -20.69 9.31 3.24
N TYR A 16 -20.42 10.14 2.22
CA TYR A 16 -19.50 11.26 2.38
C TYR A 16 -20.18 12.62 2.52
N HIS A 17 -21.46 12.74 2.14
CA HIS A 17 -22.26 13.96 2.30
C HIS A 17 -21.54 15.23 1.81
N ASP A 18 -21.02 15.16 0.58
CA ASP A 18 -20.25 16.23 -0.08
C ASP A 18 -18.95 16.65 0.63
N ALA A 19 -18.44 15.85 1.56
CA ALA A 19 -17.13 16.08 2.16
C ALA A 19 -16.02 16.09 1.08
N THR A 20 -15.08 17.02 1.23
CA THR A 20 -13.89 17.12 0.38
C THR A 20 -12.68 16.50 1.08
N LEU A 21 -11.57 16.33 0.34
CA LEU A 21 -10.32 15.84 0.91
C LEU A 21 -9.75 16.75 2.01
N ALA A 22 -10.19 18.02 2.08
CA ALA A 22 -9.91 18.87 3.25
C ALA A 22 -10.46 18.29 4.56
N ALA A 23 -11.49 17.44 4.54
CA ALA A 23 -11.98 16.78 5.76
C ALA A 23 -11.04 15.66 6.24
N LEU A 24 -10.15 15.16 5.38
CA LEU A 24 -9.15 14.16 5.71
C LEU A 24 -7.86 14.83 6.19
N ASN A 25 -6.95 14.05 6.78
CA ASN A 25 -5.60 14.49 7.15
C ASN A 25 -5.54 15.72 8.08
N GLN A 26 -6.61 15.93 8.86
CA GLN A 26 -6.70 17.00 9.86
C GLN A 26 -5.68 16.77 10.99
N PRO A 27 -5.17 17.84 11.64
CA PRO A 27 -4.24 17.71 12.75
C PRO A 27 -4.74 16.74 13.84
N GLY A 28 -3.89 15.80 14.25
CA GLY A 28 -4.23 14.78 15.24
C GLY A 28 -5.15 13.66 14.75
N LYS A 29 -5.49 13.62 13.45
CA LYS A 29 -6.20 12.51 12.80
C LYS A 29 -5.22 11.61 12.04
N PRO A 30 -5.59 10.36 11.73
CA PRO A 30 -4.80 9.50 10.86
C PRO A 30 -4.55 10.16 9.50
N TYR A 31 -3.34 9.96 8.97
CA TYR A 31 -3.00 10.35 7.61
C TYR A 31 -3.46 9.27 6.63
N ILE A 32 -4.38 9.61 5.75
CA ILE A 32 -5.04 8.77 4.76
C ILE A 32 -4.51 9.16 3.38
N VAL A 33 -4.08 8.15 2.63
CA VAL A 33 -3.66 8.27 1.23
C VAL A 33 -4.53 7.37 0.38
N LEU A 34 -5.10 7.92 -0.67
CA LEU A 34 -5.86 7.18 -1.68
C LEU A 34 -5.01 7.11 -2.96
N ASN A 35 -4.87 5.94 -3.54
CA ASN A 35 -4.05 5.73 -4.73
C ASN A 35 -4.94 5.44 -5.93
N ALA A 36 -4.62 6.05 -7.07
CA ALA A 36 -5.18 5.69 -8.36
C ALA A 36 -4.07 5.34 -9.35
N THR A 37 -4.43 4.70 -10.46
CA THR A 37 -3.49 4.38 -11.53
C THR A 37 -3.66 5.36 -12.68
N ASP A 38 -2.63 6.12 -13.04
CA ASP A 38 -2.62 6.88 -14.31
C ASP A 38 -2.66 5.88 -15.48
N MET A 39 -3.77 5.86 -16.19
CA MET A 39 -4.02 4.91 -17.28
C MET A 39 -2.99 5.01 -18.41
N ALA A 40 -2.49 6.22 -18.71
CA ALA A 40 -1.59 6.41 -19.84
C ALA A 40 -0.16 5.98 -19.50
N GLY A 41 0.26 6.26 -18.26
CA GLY A 41 1.64 6.08 -17.84
C GLY A 41 1.90 4.82 -16.99
N GLY A 42 0.86 4.24 -16.38
CA GLY A 42 0.93 3.12 -15.44
C GLY A 42 1.47 3.50 -14.05
N GLN A 43 1.69 4.78 -13.78
CA GLN A 43 2.18 5.24 -12.48
C GLN A 43 1.07 5.34 -11.43
N THR A 44 1.41 5.05 -10.18
CA THR A 44 0.58 5.40 -9.03
C THR A 44 0.47 6.92 -8.90
N PHE A 45 -0.75 7.43 -8.84
CA PHE A 45 -1.06 8.80 -8.47
C PHE A 45 -1.64 8.80 -7.05
N ALA A 46 -0.80 9.17 -6.07
CA ALA A 46 -1.23 9.31 -4.69
C ALA A 46 -2.01 10.62 -4.52
N MET A 47 -3.20 10.55 -3.95
CA MET A 47 -4.00 11.74 -3.65
C MET A 47 -3.51 12.37 -2.36
N VAL A 48 -2.47 13.18 -2.50
CA VAL A 48 -1.83 13.97 -1.45
C VAL A 48 -1.57 15.39 -1.96
N PRO A 49 -1.53 16.42 -1.08
CA PRO A 49 -1.37 17.81 -1.48
C PRO A 49 -0.26 18.04 -2.50
N ARG A 50 0.92 17.47 -2.28
CA ARG A 50 2.03 17.62 -3.21
C ARG A 50 1.76 17.14 -4.63
N ARG A 51 1.12 15.98 -4.76
CA ARG A 51 0.87 15.39 -6.07
C ARG A 51 -0.17 16.23 -6.85
N PHE A 52 -1.02 16.98 -6.15
CA PHE A 52 -1.89 17.98 -6.76
C PHE A 52 -1.14 19.25 -7.17
N ASP A 53 -0.10 19.64 -6.43
CA ASP A 53 0.81 20.71 -6.86
C ASP A 53 1.51 20.35 -8.18
N ASP A 54 1.77 19.07 -8.46
CA ASP A 54 2.37 18.61 -9.74
C ASP A 54 1.51 18.94 -10.97
N VAL A 55 0.21 19.06 -10.78
CA VAL A 55 -0.76 19.32 -11.85
C VAL A 55 -1.45 20.68 -11.68
N CYS A 56 -0.86 21.53 -10.85
CA CYS A 56 -1.39 22.81 -10.40
C CYS A 56 -2.88 22.79 -10.03
N SER A 57 -3.30 21.76 -9.30
CA SER A 57 -4.67 21.60 -8.83
C SER A 57 -4.75 21.73 -7.31
N LYS A 58 -5.96 21.90 -6.78
CA LYS A 58 -6.21 22.04 -5.35
C LYS A 58 -6.68 20.72 -4.77
N TYR A 59 -5.88 20.15 -3.87
CA TYR A 59 -6.24 18.94 -3.12
C TYR A 59 -7.51 19.13 -2.29
N ASP A 60 -7.58 20.21 -1.53
CA ASP A 60 -8.59 20.46 -0.49
C ASP A 60 -10.04 20.52 -1.00
N ILE A 61 -10.24 20.81 -2.28
CA ILE A 61 -11.58 20.97 -2.88
C ILE A 61 -12.07 19.71 -3.58
N LEU A 62 -11.23 18.68 -3.75
CA LEU A 62 -11.65 17.46 -4.42
C LEU A 62 -12.64 16.70 -3.52
N PRO A 63 -13.84 16.31 -4.01
CA PRO A 63 -14.76 15.50 -3.22
C PRO A 63 -14.16 14.14 -2.85
N VAL A 64 -14.43 13.67 -1.62
CA VAL A 64 -13.99 12.34 -1.16
C VAL A 64 -14.57 11.24 -2.06
N ALA A 65 -15.83 11.36 -2.50
CA ALA A 65 -16.42 10.41 -3.44
C ALA A 65 -15.64 10.32 -4.76
N THR A 66 -15.22 11.45 -5.32
CA THR A 66 -14.43 11.47 -6.58
C THR A 66 -13.09 10.79 -6.38
N ALA A 67 -12.42 11.05 -5.26
CA ALA A 67 -11.15 10.42 -4.90
C ALA A 67 -11.28 8.89 -4.74
N VAL A 68 -12.30 8.44 -4.01
CA VAL A 68 -12.58 7.01 -3.79
C VAL A 68 -12.97 6.31 -5.10
N SER A 69 -13.84 6.93 -5.91
CA SER A 69 -14.21 6.37 -7.22
C SER A 69 -13.04 6.29 -8.18
N ALA A 70 -12.12 7.26 -8.19
CA ALA A 70 -10.90 7.17 -8.99
C ALA A 70 -9.99 6.03 -8.50
N SER A 71 -9.87 5.84 -7.19
CA SER A 71 -9.10 4.74 -6.58
C SER A 71 -9.69 3.36 -6.86
N ALA A 72 -10.97 3.26 -7.19
CA ALA A 72 -11.68 1.99 -7.39
C ALA A 72 -12.28 1.83 -8.79
N ALA A 73 -11.83 2.64 -9.76
CA ALA A 73 -12.30 2.64 -11.14
C ALA A 73 -11.84 1.38 -11.89
N PHE A 74 -12.34 0.21 -11.48
CA PHE A 74 -11.98 -1.08 -12.04
C PHE A 74 -12.32 -1.11 -13.53
N PRO A 75 -11.33 -1.41 -14.41
CA PRO A 75 -11.57 -1.51 -15.84
C PRO A 75 -12.74 -2.44 -16.17
N ILE A 76 -13.38 -2.26 -17.32
CA ILE A 76 -14.58 -3.00 -17.76
C ILE A 76 -15.86 -2.57 -17.02
N LEU A 77 -15.82 -2.41 -15.70
CA LEU A 77 -16.99 -2.05 -14.91
C LEU A 77 -17.24 -0.54 -14.93
N LEU A 78 -16.19 0.25 -14.69
CA LEU A 78 -16.26 1.71 -14.53
C LEU A 78 -15.49 2.41 -15.64
N THR A 79 -15.96 3.60 -16.02
CA THR A 79 -15.20 4.50 -16.89
C THR A 79 -14.08 5.17 -16.07
N PRO A 80 -12.91 5.46 -16.66
CA PRO A 80 -11.85 6.18 -15.97
C PRO A 80 -12.33 7.54 -15.41
N VAL A 81 -11.76 7.99 -14.30
CA VAL A 81 -12.01 9.33 -13.76
C VAL A 81 -11.01 10.31 -14.37
N GLY A 82 -11.50 11.29 -15.14
CA GLY A 82 -10.68 12.28 -15.81
C GLY A 82 -10.33 13.47 -14.92
N PHE A 83 -9.04 13.81 -14.85
CA PHE A 83 -8.53 15.01 -14.18
C PHE A 83 -7.85 15.91 -15.22
N ARG A 84 -8.13 17.21 -15.16
CA ARG A 84 -7.38 18.18 -15.95
C ARG A 84 -6.08 18.53 -15.23
N ASN A 85 -5.00 18.60 -16.00
CA ASN A 85 -3.76 19.19 -15.56
C ASN A 85 -3.80 20.70 -15.85
N TYR A 86 -3.56 21.52 -14.84
CA TYR A 86 -3.58 22.98 -14.91
C TYR A 86 -2.18 23.59 -14.95
N SER A 87 -1.13 22.79 -15.16
CA SER A 87 0.26 23.26 -15.19
C SER A 87 0.54 24.34 -16.25
N GLU A 88 -0.20 24.35 -17.38
CA GLU A 88 -0.14 25.43 -18.38
C GLU A 88 -0.49 26.80 -17.79
N ASP A 89 -1.48 26.83 -16.88
CA ASP A 89 -2.01 28.06 -16.27
C ASP A 89 -1.12 28.57 -15.13
N CYS A 90 -0.19 27.75 -14.65
CA CYS A 90 0.63 28.05 -13.48
C CYS A 90 2.09 28.40 -13.79
N GLN A 91 2.57 28.16 -15.02
CA GLN A 91 3.88 28.62 -15.53
C GLN A 91 5.04 28.48 -14.53
N GLY A 92 5.13 27.38 -13.79
CA GLY A 92 6.20 27.14 -12.82
C GLY A 92 6.12 27.92 -11.50
N ARG A 93 5.00 28.61 -11.20
CA ARG A 93 4.73 29.19 -9.87
C ARG A 93 4.38 28.09 -8.86
N LEU A 94 5.36 27.29 -8.51
CA LEU A 94 5.24 26.27 -7.48
C LEU A 94 5.85 26.85 -6.19
N ARG A 95 5.20 26.57 -5.05
CA ARG A 95 5.65 27.05 -3.73
C ARG A 95 7.13 26.69 -3.51
N ASP A 96 7.90 27.69 -3.07
CA ASP A 96 9.30 27.68 -2.63
C ASP A 96 10.15 26.41 -2.90
N GLY A 97 11.09 26.51 -3.85
CA GLY A 97 12.43 25.87 -3.74
C GLY A 97 12.66 24.45 -4.28
N GLU A 98 12.02 24.07 -5.39
CA GLU A 98 12.31 22.86 -6.21
C GLU A 98 12.40 21.51 -5.45
N TRP A 99 11.28 20.80 -5.47
CA TRP A 99 11.09 19.48 -4.89
C TRP A 99 11.63 18.32 -5.76
N ILE A 100 11.80 18.51 -7.09
CA ILE A 100 12.51 17.55 -7.95
C ILE A 100 14.01 17.78 -7.77
N LYS A 101 14.62 17.05 -6.84
CA LYS A 101 16.06 17.15 -6.55
C LYS A 101 16.93 16.32 -7.49
N VAL A 102 16.30 15.47 -8.30
CA VAL A 102 16.97 14.58 -9.23
C VAL A 102 17.37 15.36 -10.48
N ASP A 103 18.65 15.38 -10.81
CA ASP A 103 19.14 15.99 -12.04
C ASP A 103 18.74 15.13 -13.26
N LEU A 104 17.66 15.54 -13.92
CA LEU A 104 17.13 14.90 -15.12
C LEU A 104 17.97 15.17 -16.38
N SER A 105 18.89 16.13 -16.33
CA SER A 105 19.77 16.47 -17.46
C SER A 105 21.04 15.64 -17.51
N ASN A 106 21.48 15.09 -16.37
CA ASN A 106 22.68 14.29 -16.27
C ASN A 106 22.44 12.85 -16.79
N PRO A 107 23.20 12.40 -17.82
CA PRO A 107 23.01 11.08 -18.44
C PRO A 107 23.34 9.90 -17.52
N TYR A 108 24.07 10.12 -16.42
CA TYR A 108 24.42 9.08 -15.46
C TYR A 108 23.36 8.88 -14.37
N THR A 109 22.48 9.86 -14.12
CA THR A 109 21.45 9.78 -13.07
C THR A 109 20.55 8.54 -13.17
N PRO A 110 20.06 8.13 -14.37
CA PRO A 110 19.24 6.92 -14.51
C PRO A 110 19.95 5.61 -14.08
N TYR A 111 21.29 5.58 -14.11
CA TYR A 111 22.08 4.40 -13.74
C TYR A 111 22.34 4.32 -12.23
N LEU A 112 22.25 5.44 -11.51
CA LEU A 112 22.41 5.49 -10.06
C LEU A 112 21.15 5.01 -9.35
N ASN A 113 19.98 5.52 -9.77
CA ASN A 113 18.69 5.12 -9.23
C ASN A 113 17.58 5.29 -10.27
N LEU A 114 17.34 4.24 -11.06
CA LEU A 114 16.35 4.29 -12.15
C LEU A 114 14.92 4.54 -11.65
N ALA A 115 14.56 4.04 -10.46
CA ALA A 115 13.22 4.19 -9.91
C ALA A 115 12.95 5.65 -9.52
N GLU A 116 13.88 6.26 -8.80
CA GLU A 116 13.81 7.67 -8.40
C GLU A 116 13.87 8.61 -9.61
N TYR A 117 14.71 8.30 -10.61
CA TYR A 117 14.73 9.02 -11.88
C TYR A 117 13.38 8.95 -12.61
N ARG A 118 12.71 7.80 -12.63
CA ARG A 118 11.40 7.63 -13.27
C ARG A 118 10.30 8.42 -12.55
N ASP A 119 10.30 8.44 -11.21
CA ASP A 119 9.34 9.25 -10.43
C ASP A 119 9.59 10.74 -10.68
N ALA A 120 10.84 11.20 -10.55
CA ALA A 120 11.23 12.58 -10.84
C ALA A 120 10.88 13.02 -12.27
N ARG A 121 11.10 12.16 -13.28
CA ARG A 121 10.71 12.45 -14.65
C ARG A 121 9.19 12.54 -14.81
N TYR A 122 8.44 11.63 -14.19
CA TYR A 122 6.97 11.67 -14.23
C TYR A 122 6.43 12.96 -13.62
N SER A 123 6.97 13.34 -12.47
CA SER A 123 6.74 14.60 -11.79
C SER A 123 7.08 15.83 -12.65
N ASN A 124 8.18 15.79 -13.40
CA ASN A 124 8.53 16.84 -14.38
C ASN A 124 7.52 16.90 -15.53
N ASP A 125 7.09 15.74 -16.05
CA ASP A 125 6.09 15.65 -17.12
C ASP A 125 4.73 16.24 -16.67
N LEU A 126 4.28 15.94 -15.44
CA LEU A 126 3.07 16.51 -14.86
C LEU A 126 3.16 18.05 -14.74
N ARG A 127 4.34 18.55 -14.38
CA ARG A 127 4.56 19.99 -14.19
C ARG A 127 4.77 20.77 -15.48
N HIS A 128 4.77 20.09 -16.63
CA HIS A 128 5.22 20.67 -17.91
C HIS A 128 6.61 21.31 -17.78
N GLY A 129 7.48 20.66 -17.00
CA GLY A 129 8.85 21.10 -16.79
C GLY A 129 9.71 20.98 -18.06
N PRO A 130 10.99 21.36 -17.99
CA PRO A 130 11.88 21.34 -19.15
C PRO A 130 11.97 19.95 -19.80
N ASN A 131 12.02 19.92 -21.14
CA ASN A 131 12.16 18.72 -21.96
C ASN A 131 11.31 17.52 -21.49
N PRO A 132 9.99 17.70 -21.32
CA PRO A 132 9.16 16.65 -20.77
C PRO A 132 9.07 15.49 -21.76
N PHE A 133 9.13 14.26 -21.25
CA PHE A 133 8.94 13.06 -22.06
C PHE A 133 7.47 12.91 -22.49
N ARG A 134 6.54 13.44 -21.68
CA ARG A 134 5.10 13.44 -21.96
C ARG A 134 4.52 14.83 -21.76
N GLN A 135 3.66 15.27 -22.68
CA GLN A 135 2.80 16.43 -22.49
C GLN A 135 1.49 15.96 -21.85
N ILE A 136 1.35 16.16 -20.54
CA ILE A 136 0.22 15.63 -19.78
C ILE A 136 -0.81 16.75 -19.57
N ASN A 137 -1.81 16.86 -20.43
CA ASN A 137 -2.89 17.86 -20.27
C ASN A 137 -4.11 17.31 -19.53
N TYR A 138 -4.30 15.98 -19.60
CA TYR A 138 -5.35 15.25 -18.92
C TYR A 138 -4.80 13.95 -18.37
N LEU A 139 -5.22 13.60 -17.17
CA LEU A 139 -4.99 12.31 -16.53
C LEU A 139 -6.31 11.55 -16.54
N ASN A 140 -6.24 10.25 -16.82
CA ASN A 140 -7.39 9.36 -16.72
C ASN A 140 -7.05 8.28 -15.71
N PHE A 141 -7.80 8.21 -14.62
CA PHE A 141 -7.50 7.32 -13.52
C PHE A 141 -8.32 6.04 -13.59
N LEU A 142 -7.61 4.93 -13.41
CA LEU A 142 -8.17 3.60 -13.16
C LEU A 142 -7.93 3.22 -11.69
N ASP A 143 -8.54 2.10 -11.31
CA ASP A 143 -8.34 1.43 -10.02
C ASP A 143 -6.87 1.43 -9.55
N GLY A 144 -6.65 1.84 -8.32
CA GLY A 144 -5.32 1.90 -7.69
C GLY A 144 -4.66 0.53 -7.58
N GLY A 145 -5.45 -0.54 -7.58
CA GLY A 145 -5.03 -1.94 -7.61
C GLY A 145 -4.08 -2.29 -8.73
N LEU A 146 -4.25 -1.67 -9.90
CA LEU A 146 -3.41 -1.90 -11.07
C LEU A 146 -1.95 -1.51 -10.84
N ALA A 147 -1.69 -0.42 -10.11
CA ALA A 147 -0.35 0.07 -9.84
C ALA A 147 0.14 -0.22 -8.41
N ASP A 148 -0.74 -0.24 -7.40
CA ASP A 148 -0.40 -0.43 -5.99
C ASP A 148 -1.58 -0.92 -5.13
N ASN A 149 -2.01 -2.16 -5.35
CA ASN A 149 -3.12 -2.82 -4.64
C ASN A 149 -3.05 -2.78 -3.11
N LEU A 150 -1.85 -2.83 -2.54
CA LEU A 150 -1.67 -2.82 -1.09
C LEU A 150 -1.34 -1.44 -0.51
N GLY A 151 -1.31 -0.38 -1.33
CA GLY A 151 -0.93 0.97 -0.87
C GLY A 151 0.53 1.09 -0.40
N THR A 152 1.39 0.13 -0.77
CA THR A 152 2.76 0.01 -0.26
C THR A 152 3.71 1.03 -0.89
N GLN A 153 3.36 1.59 -2.06
CA GLN A 153 4.12 2.66 -2.70
C GLN A 153 4.11 3.91 -1.80
N SER A 154 2.94 4.27 -1.27
CA SER A 154 2.76 5.44 -0.40
C SER A 154 3.45 5.22 0.96
N LEU A 155 3.34 4.01 1.53
CA LEU A 155 4.09 3.64 2.73
C LEU A 155 5.60 3.71 2.52
N ARG A 156 6.09 3.20 1.38
CA ARG A 156 7.51 3.27 1.03
C ARG A 156 7.97 4.71 0.88
N SER A 157 7.21 5.55 0.16
CA SER A 157 7.49 6.98 0.01
C SER A 157 7.64 7.66 1.37
N ALA A 158 6.71 7.46 2.30
CA ALA A 158 6.78 8.02 3.66
C ALA A 158 8.05 7.62 4.42
N LEU A 159 8.57 6.41 4.16
CA LEU A 159 9.77 5.88 4.82
C LEU A 159 11.08 6.32 4.17
N ILE A 160 11.13 6.56 2.85
CA ILE A 160 12.41 6.82 2.14
C ILE A 160 12.53 8.21 1.54
N ALA A 161 11.42 8.88 1.25
CA ALA A 161 11.44 10.19 0.63
C ALA A 161 11.48 11.28 1.70
N SER A 162 12.61 12.00 1.77
CA SER A 162 12.78 13.17 2.68
C SER A 162 11.73 14.26 2.50
N TYR A 163 11.07 14.22 1.35
CA TYR A 163 10.12 15.19 0.94
C TYR A 163 8.68 14.74 1.24
N ASP A 164 8.37 13.48 1.56
CA ASP A 164 7.00 12.99 1.71
C ASP A 164 6.11 13.84 2.66
N ASP A 165 4.84 14.03 2.31
CA ASP A 165 3.90 14.89 3.06
C ASP A 165 3.63 14.36 4.49
N ALA A 166 3.76 13.05 4.72
CA ALA A 166 3.59 12.45 6.05
C ALA A 166 4.80 12.65 6.99
N GLN A 167 5.96 13.09 6.47
CA GLN A 167 7.17 13.41 7.24
C GLN A 167 7.70 12.28 8.14
N VAL A 168 7.37 11.01 7.85
CA VAL A 168 7.73 9.87 8.70
C VAL A 168 9.25 9.69 8.75
N LEU A 169 9.94 9.71 7.61
CA LEU A 169 11.41 9.63 7.56
C LEU A 169 12.08 10.74 8.41
N HIS A 170 11.56 11.97 8.34
CA HIS A 170 12.10 13.07 9.13
C HIS A 170 11.95 12.79 10.63
N ALA A 171 10.77 12.33 11.07
CA ALA A 171 10.54 11.94 12.46
C ALA A 171 11.41 10.76 12.92
N ILE A 172 11.72 9.80 12.05
CA ILE A 172 12.69 8.71 12.33
C ILE A 172 14.09 9.31 12.53
N ASN A 173 14.57 10.11 11.59
CA ASN A 173 15.91 10.70 11.62
C ASN A 173 16.12 11.64 12.83
N GLU A 174 15.06 12.30 13.30
CA GLU A 174 15.08 13.11 14.50
C GLU A 174 14.97 12.32 15.81
N GLY A 175 14.76 11.01 15.75
CA GLY A 175 14.57 10.13 16.92
C GLY A 175 13.23 10.31 17.61
N LYS A 176 12.24 10.94 16.96
CA LYS A 176 10.87 11.10 17.47
C LYS A 176 10.10 9.77 17.42
N ILE A 177 10.47 8.88 16.50
CA ILE A 177 9.89 7.53 16.39
C ILE A 177 10.80 6.51 17.07
N ARG A 178 10.29 5.86 18.12
CA ARG A 178 10.98 4.76 18.82
C ARG A 178 10.52 3.38 18.37
N ARG A 179 9.31 3.28 17.84
CA ARG A 179 8.72 2.05 17.31
C ARG A 179 8.04 2.36 15.98
N LEU A 180 8.48 1.68 14.94
CA LEU A 180 7.84 1.70 13.62
C LEU A 180 7.02 0.43 13.46
N VAL A 181 5.71 0.56 13.36
CA VAL A 181 4.78 -0.57 13.14
C VAL A 181 4.15 -0.40 11.78
N VAL A 182 4.33 -1.37 10.91
CA VAL A 182 3.74 -1.39 9.56
C VAL A 182 2.87 -2.62 9.44
N ILE A 183 1.58 -2.41 9.22
CA ILE A 183 0.59 -3.48 9.03
C ILE A 183 0.12 -3.43 7.58
N VAL A 184 0.31 -4.53 6.85
CA VAL A 184 -0.15 -4.71 5.47
C VAL A 184 -1.21 -5.80 5.47
N VAL A 185 -2.40 -5.48 4.97
CA VAL A 185 -3.55 -6.40 4.95
C VAL A 185 -3.86 -6.75 3.50
N ASN A 186 -3.64 -8.00 3.13
CA ASN A 186 -4.10 -8.55 1.85
C ASN A 186 -5.38 -9.36 2.07
N ALA A 187 -6.53 -8.73 1.79
CA ALA A 187 -7.86 -9.33 1.90
C ALA A 187 -8.38 -9.83 0.54
N ARG A 188 -7.50 -10.41 -0.28
CA ARG A 188 -7.81 -10.88 -1.63
C ARG A 188 -8.96 -11.90 -1.64
N SER A 189 -9.95 -11.65 -2.49
CA SER A 189 -10.94 -12.65 -2.91
C SER A 189 -10.28 -13.61 -3.91
N ASP A 190 -10.30 -14.91 -3.62
CA ASP A 190 -9.61 -15.95 -4.39
C ASP A 190 -10.36 -17.29 -4.33
N PRO A 191 -11.64 -17.35 -4.75
CA PRO A 191 -12.40 -18.59 -4.77
C PRO A 191 -11.82 -19.58 -5.79
N PRO A 192 -12.02 -20.90 -5.60
CA PRO A 192 -11.51 -21.93 -6.52
C PRO A 192 -11.87 -21.65 -7.99
N ASN A 193 -10.84 -21.51 -8.83
CA ASN A 193 -11.03 -21.18 -10.23
C ASN A 193 -11.42 -22.42 -11.06
N LYS A 194 -12.60 -22.38 -11.69
CA LYS A 194 -13.12 -23.47 -12.52
C LYS A 194 -12.29 -23.76 -13.78
N LEU A 195 -11.44 -22.83 -14.21
CA LEU A 195 -10.50 -23.03 -15.33
C LEU A 195 -9.51 -24.17 -15.07
N TYR A 196 -9.23 -24.52 -13.81
CA TYR A 196 -8.39 -25.67 -13.48
C TYR A 196 -9.09 -27.02 -13.65
N GLN A 197 -10.41 -27.02 -13.84
CA GLN A 197 -11.26 -28.22 -13.83
C GLN A 197 -11.82 -28.57 -15.21
N GLN A 198 -11.64 -27.70 -16.20
CA GLN A 198 -12.30 -27.78 -17.50
C GLN A 198 -11.29 -27.62 -18.64
N PRO A 199 -11.28 -28.50 -19.66
CA PRO A 199 -10.41 -28.36 -20.83
C PRO A 199 -10.86 -27.24 -21.79
N GLN A 200 -12.06 -26.68 -21.59
CA GLN A 200 -12.59 -25.61 -22.41
C GLN A 200 -11.77 -24.33 -22.26
N GLN A 201 -11.39 -23.74 -23.40
CA GLN A 201 -10.70 -22.46 -23.44
C GLN A 201 -11.60 -21.35 -22.85
N PRO A 202 -11.04 -20.42 -22.06
CA PRO A 202 -11.81 -19.32 -21.50
C PRO A 202 -12.40 -18.42 -22.58
N GLY A 203 -13.63 -17.95 -22.38
CA GLY A 203 -14.27 -16.97 -23.25
C GLY A 203 -13.59 -15.59 -23.18
N VAL A 204 -13.88 -14.71 -24.13
CA VAL A 204 -13.25 -13.39 -24.27
C VAL A 204 -13.38 -12.55 -23.00
N VAL A 205 -14.54 -12.57 -22.32
CA VAL A 205 -14.74 -11.82 -21.06
C VAL A 205 -13.80 -12.31 -19.96
N THR A 206 -13.67 -13.62 -19.80
CA THR A 206 -12.76 -14.24 -18.81
C THR A 206 -11.30 -13.92 -19.11
N GLN A 207 -10.92 -13.87 -20.40
CA GLN A 207 -9.58 -13.45 -20.81
C GLN A 207 -9.31 -11.98 -20.47
N ILE A 208 -10.25 -11.07 -20.76
CA ILE A 208 -10.10 -9.63 -20.44
C ILE A 208 -9.99 -9.42 -18.91
N GLN A 209 -10.81 -10.12 -18.13
CA GLN A 209 -10.73 -10.06 -16.67
C GLN A 209 -9.37 -10.56 -16.17
N ALA A 210 -8.87 -11.67 -16.71
CA ALA A 210 -7.56 -12.22 -16.33
C ALA A 210 -6.40 -11.27 -16.67
N VAL A 211 -6.44 -10.60 -17.83
CA VAL A 211 -5.44 -9.58 -18.20
C VAL A 211 -5.44 -8.38 -17.25
N THR A 212 -6.55 -8.13 -16.57
CA THR A 212 -6.66 -7.08 -15.55
C THR A 212 -6.20 -7.58 -14.17
N SER A 213 -6.64 -8.77 -13.74
CA SER A 213 -6.41 -9.27 -12.39
C SER A 213 -5.03 -9.89 -12.16
N VAL A 214 -4.46 -10.58 -13.17
CA VAL A 214 -3.17 -11.26 -13.02
C VAL A 214 -2.01 -10.28 -12.76
N PRO A 215 -1.90 -9.14 -13.48
CA PRO A 215 -0.87 -8.15 -13.16
C PRO A 215 -1.03 -7.54 -11.77
N ILE A 216 -2.27 -7.33 -11.30
CA ILE A 216 -2.55 -6.85 -9.93
C ILE A 216 -1.97 -7.83 -8.91
N ASP A 217 -2.24 -9.12 -9.08
CA ASP A 217 -1.74 -10.18 -8.19
C ASP A 217 -0.21 -10.23 -8.18
N ALA A 218 0.42 -10.22 -9.35
CA ALA A 218 1.88 -10.26 -9.45
C ALA A 218 2.54 -9.02 -8.83
N ASN A 219 1.97 -7.83 -9.07
CA ASN A 219 2.46 -6.58 -8.51
C ASN A 219 2.25 -6.50 -6.97
N THR A 220 1.14 -7.03 -6.47
CA THR A 220 0.86 -7.19 -5.03
C THR A 220 1.97 -7.96 -4.33
N ALA A 221 2.33 -9.14 -4.85
CA ALA A 221 3.39 -9.97 -4.26
C ALA A 221 4.76 -9.29 -4.30
N ASN A 222 5.11 -8.66 -5.43
CA ASN A 222 6.39 -7.97 -5.60
C ASN A 222 6.53 -6.76 -4.67
N SER A 223 5.49 -5.93 -4.59
CA SER A 223 5.48 -4.71 -3.77
C SER A 223 5.54 -5.01 -2.26
N GLN A 224 4.81 -6.05 -1.81
CA GLN A 224 4.90 -6.57 -0.45
C GLN A 224 6.31 -7.08 -0.11
N THR A 225 6.95 -7.80 -1.04
CA THR A 225 8.32 -8.30 -0.85
C THR A 225 9.31 -7.15 -0.72
N ALA A 226 9.21 -6.13 -1.58
CA ALA A 226 10.06 -4.95 -1.52
C ALA A 226 9.87 -4.16 -0.22
N LEU A 227 8.65 -3.99 0.27
CA LEU A 227 8.39 -3.33 1.55
C LEU A 227 8.96 -4.13 2.73
N SER A 228 8.82 -5.46 2.72
CA SER A 228 9.39 -6.33 3.76
C SER A 228 10.92 -6.24 3.82
N ALA A 229 11.59 -6.20 2.65
CA ALA A 229 13.02 -5.99 2.56
C ALA A 229 13.43 -4.62 3.13
N LEU A 230 12.72 -3.56 2.75
CA LEU A 230 12.94 -2.22 3.28
C LEU A 230 12.81 -2.17 4.81
N LEU A 231 11.75 -2.75 5.38
CA LEU A 231 11.57 -2.79 6.83
C LEU A 231 12.70 -3.54 7.52
N THR A 232 13.23 -4.58 6.88
CA THR A 232 14.39 -5.32 7.37
C THR A 232 15.66 -4.45 7.38
N GLU A 233 15.91 -3.71 6.30
CA GLU A 233 17.02 -2.75 6.24
C GLU A 233 16.91 -1.70 7.35
N PHE A 234 15.71 -1.16 7.60
CA PHE A 234 15.46 -0.21 8.68
C PHE A 234 15.79 -0.78 10.06
N ALA A 235 15.40 -2.02 10.37
CA ALA A 235 15.75 -2.63 11.64
C ALA A 235 17.25 -2.90 11.78
N GLN A 236 17.90 -3.37 10.71
CA GLN A 236 19.34 -3.59 10.71
C GLN A 236 20.10 -2.28 10.92
N ALA A 237 19.69 -1.21 10.23
CA ALA A 237 20.26 0.12 10.40
C ALA A 237 20.04 0.64 11.84
N ALA A 238 18.85 0.48 12.40
CA ALA A 238 18.57 0.88 13.78
C ALA A 238 19.36 0.09 14.83
N ALA A 239 19.56 -1.22 14.61
CA ALA A 239 20.33 -2.07 15.51
C ALA A 239 21.85 -1.83 15.43
N GLY A 240 22.36 -1.52 14.23
CA GLY A 240 23.78 -1.23 13.99
C GLY A 240 24.18 0.23 14.17
N ALA A 241 23.22 1.11 14.45
CA ALA A 241 23.46 2.55 14.57
C ALA A 241 24.35 2.86 15.78
N GLY A 242 25.44 3.60 15.55
CA GLY A 242 26.29 4.12 16.63
C GLY A 242 25.57 5.19 17.45
N ASN A 243 26.15 5.56 18.61
CA ASN A 243 25.55 6.47 19.60
C ASN A 243 25.12 7.86 19.08
N GLN A 244 25.60 8.27 17.90
CA GLN A 244 25.24 9.56 17.29
C GLN A 244 23.96 9.51 16.45
N ALA A 245 23.53 8.32 16.01
CA ALA A 245 22.31 8.17 15.22
C ALA A 245 21.08 8.18 16.13
N LYS A 246 20.23 9.20 15.99
CA LYS A 246 19.02 9.34 16.83
C LYS A 246 17.98 8.23 16.64
N PHE A 247 18.04 7.54 15.50
CA PHE A 247 17.23 6.35 15.19
C PHE A 247 17.80 5.05 15.77
N GLY A 248 18.96 5.09 16.44
CA GLY A 248 19.56 3.94 17.09
C GLY A 248 18.61 3.29 18.10
N GLY A 249 18.51 1.96 18.03
CA GLY A 249 17.62 1.17 18.88
C GLY A 249 16.13 1.28 18.55
N MET A 250 15.75 1.93 17.44
CA MET A 250 14.36 1.93 16.97
C MET A 250 13.90 0.49 16.69
N GLN A 251 12.75 0.10 17.25
CA GLN A 251 12.14 -1.20 16.99
C GLN A 251 11.27 -1.13 15.74
N VAL A 252 11.37 -2.12 14.85
CA VAL A 252 10.57 -2.17 13.62
C VAL A 252 9.76 -3.47 13.59
N TYR A 253 8.47 -3.36 13.33
CA TYR A 253 7.54 -4.48 13.23
C TYR A 253 6.84 -4.46 11.88
N GLY A 254 7.23 -5.37 10.98
CA GLY A 254 6.48 -5.66 9.76
C GLY A 254 5.44 -6.75 10.01
N ILE A 255 4.16 -6.42 9.87
CA ILE A 255 3.03 -7.32 10.12
C ILE A 255 2.23 -7.45 8.84
N THR A 256 2.42 -8.53 8.10
CA THR A 256 1.56 -8.89 6.98
C THR A 256 0.46 -9.83 7.45
N VAL A 257 -0.77 -9.53 7.07
CA VAL A 257 -1.95 -10.38 7.21
C VAL A 257 -2.44 -10.78 5.82
N ASP A 258 -2.51 -12.08 5.56
CA ASP A 258 -2.96 -12.64 4.28
C ASP A 258 -3.77 -13.93 4.54
N TYR A 259 -4.87 -14.14 3.82
CA TYR A 259 -5.70 -15.35 3.99
C TYR A 259 -4.94 -16.66 3.71
N ASP A 260 -3.87 -16.64 2.91
CA ASP A 260 -3.00 -17.81 2.71
C ASP A 260 -2.20 -18.20 3.97
N GLN A 261 -2.14 -17.34 4.98
CA GLN A 261 -1.52 -17.65 6.27
C GLN A 261 -2.47 -18.42 7.21
N ILE A 262 -3.74 -18.62 6.83
CA ILE A 262 -4.65 -19.52 7.57
C ILE A 262 -4.24 -20.97 7.27
N PRO A 263 -3.80 -21.75 8.29
CA PRO A 263 -3.28 -23.09 8.06
C PRO A 263 -4.38 -24.06 7.60
N ALA A 264 -4.01 -25.09 6.85
CA ALA A 264 -4.95 -26.13 6.39
C ALA A 264 -4.95 -27.39 7.28
N ASP A 265 -4.47 -27.29 8.52
CA ASP A 265 -4.25 -28.40 9.46
C ASP A 265 -5.54 -28.95 10.09
N THR A 266 -6.60 -28.16 10.21
CA THR A 266 -7.90 -28.58 10.75
C THR A 266 -9.06 -28.32 9.77
N PRO A 267 -10.18 -29.07 9.85
CA PRO A 267 -11.39 -28.75 9.08
C PRO A 267 -11.91 -27.33 9.31
N ALA A 268 -11.84 -26.84 10.56
CA ALA A 268 -12.28 -25.50 10.90
C ALA A 268 -11.42 -24.41 10.23
N HIS A 269 -10.09 -24.56 10.22
CA HIS A 269 -9.23 -23.58 9.56
C HIS A 269 -9.38 -23.59 8.04
N ARG A 270 -9.56 -24.78 7.42
CA ARG A 270 -9.88 -24.85 5.98
C ARG A 270 -11.19 -24.16 5.66
N ALA A 271 -12.23 -24.39 6.47
CA ALA A 271 -13.53 -23.72 6.30
C ALA A 271 -13.41 -22.19 6.45
N LEU A 272 -12.66 -21.70 7.44
CA LEU A 272 -12.42 -20.26 7.62
C LEU A 272 -11.67 -19.66 6.44
N ARG A 273 -10.59 -20.32 5.98
CA ARG A 273 -9.82 -19.88 4.80
C ARG A 273 -10.70 -19.81 3.56
N ASP A 274 -11.45 -20.87 3.28
CA ASP A 274 -12.27 -20.96 2.08
C ASP A 274 -13.41 -19.93 2.13
N ALA A 275 -14.06 -19.77 3.28
CA ALA A 275 -15.09 -18.74 3.46
C ALA A 275 -14.53 -17.32 3.33
N ALA A 276 -13.33 -17.05 3.87
CA ALA A 276 -12.68 -15.74 3.77
C ALA A 276 -12.26 -15.41 2.33
N LYS A 277 -11.72 -16.38 1.61
CA LYS A 277 -11.37 -16.24 0.18
C LYS A 277 -12.58 -16.12 -0.73
N ASP A 278 -13.75 -16.61 -0.31
CA ASP A 278 -15.01 -16.48 -1.06
C ASP A 278 -15.72 -15.13 -0.82
N VAL A 279 -15.27 -14.32 0.14
CA VAL A 279 -15.80 -12.95 0.32
C VAL A 279 -15.51 -12.15 -0.95
N PRO A 280 -16.55 -11.62 -1.64
CA PRO A 280 -16.36 -10.90 -2.89
C PRO A 280 -15.80 -9.50 -2.64
N THR A 281 -15.06 -8.98 -3.62
CA THR A 281 -14.73 -7.56 -3.68
C THR A 281 -15.97 -6.78 -4.10
N SER A 282 -16.71 -6.24 -3.14
CA SER A 282 -17.96 -5.49 -3.35
C SER A 282 -18.10 -4.31 -2.41
N TRP A 283 -18.94 -3.35 -2.80
CA TRP A 283 -19.25 -2.15 -1.99
C TRP A 283 -20.03 -2.42 -0.71
N THR A 284 -20.62 -3.61 -0.60
CA THR A 284 -21.37 -4.04 0.57
C THR A 284 -20.97 -5.46 0.92
N LEU A 285 -20.89 -5.75 2.23
CA LEU A 285 -20.77 -7.11 2.74
C LEU A 285 -22.08 -7.50 3.42
N THR A 286 -22.49 -8.75 3.24
CA THR A 286 -23.56 -9.34 4.06
C THR A 286 -23.07 -9.54 5.50
N GLY A 287 -23.99 -9.66 6.46
CA GLY A 287 -23.65 -9.95 7.86
C GLY A 287 -22.71 -11.16 8.03
N PRO A 288 -22.98 -12.31 7.38
CA PRO A 288 -22.06 -13.45 7.41
C PRO A 288 -20.68 -13.16 6.82
N GLN A 289 -20.59 -12.45 5.68
CA GLN A 289 -19.31 -12.09 5.07
C GLN A 289 -18.48 -11.17 5.97
N LEU A 290 -19.13 -10.21 6.64
CA LEU A 290 -18.47 -9.35 7.62
C LEU A 290 -17.93 -10.17 8.80
N GLN A 291 -18.74 -11.08 9.36
CA GLN A 291 -18.31 -11.94 10.47
C GLN A 291 -17.10 -12.80 10.10
N VAL A 292 -17.11 -13.42 8.91
CA VAL A 292 -15.98 -14.21 8.41
C VAL A 292 -14.73 -13.35 8.25
N THR A 293 -14.87 -12.13 7.70
CA THR A 293 -13.75 -11.19 7.53
C THR A 293 -13.14 -10.79 8.88
N GLU A 294 -13.98 -10.48 9.88
CA GLU A 294 -13.54 -10.15 11.24
C GLU A 294 -12.88 -11.34 11.94
N GLU A 295 -13.44 -12.54 11.78
CA GLU A 295 -12.89 -13.77 12.35
C GLU A 295 -11.51 -14.08 11.76
N ALA A 296 -11.40 -14.06 10.43
CA ALA A 296 -10.14 -14.29 9.72
C ALA A 296 -9.08 -13.26 10.12
N GLY A 297 -9.42 -11.97 10.12
CA GLY A 297 -8.51 -10.91 10.53
C GLY A 297 -8.02 -11.06 11.98
N ARG A 298 -8.93 -11.40 12.91
CA ARG A 298 -8.59 -11.65 14.32
C ARG A 298 -7.70 -12.89 14.47
N PHE A 299 -8.00 -13.96 13.76
CA PHE A 299 -7.22 -15.19 13.76
C PHE A 299 -5.79 -14.92 13.28
N LEU A 300 -5.65 -14.26 12.13
CA LEU A 300 -4.37 -13.97 11.50
C LEU A 300 -3.51 -13.03 12.34
N LEU A 301 -4.06 -11.91 12.82
CA LEU A 301 -3.31 -10.97 13.67
C LEU A 301 -2.81 -11.65 14.95
N ARG A 302 -3.68 -12.38 15.67
CA ARG A 302 -3.30 -13.05 16.94
C ARG A 302 -2.24 -14.13 16.75
N ARG A 303 -2.18 -14.77 15.58
CA ARG A 303 -1.18 -15.79 15.24
C ARG A 303 0.12 -15.17 14.71
N ASN A 304 0.06 -13.96 14.15
CA ASN A 304 1.22 -13.30 13.55
C ASN A 304 2.34 -13.10 14.60
N PRO A 305 3.55 -13.64 14.38
CA PRO A 305 4.64 -13.59 15.36
C PRO A 305 5.09 -12.15 15.66
N CYS A 306 5.15 -11.29 14.64
CA CYS A 306 5.55 -9.89 14.80
C CYS A 306 4.53 -9.09 15.61
N TYR A 307 3.23 -9.35 15.38
CA TYR A 307 2.18 -8.72 16.17
C TYR A 307 2.22 -9.16 17.64
N ARG A 308 2.48 -10.45 17.90
CA ARG A 308 2.66 -10.95 19.27
C ARG A 308 3.87 -10.33 19.98
N ALA A 309 4.99 -10.18 19.26
CA ALA A 309 6.19 -9.52 19.78
C ALA A 309 5.90 -8.04 20.12
N LEU A 310 5.22 -7.32 19.21
CA LEU A 310 4.77 -5.95 19.47
C LEU A 310 3.92 -5.86 20.74
N LEU A 311 2.94 -6.74 20.91
CA LEU A 311 2.09 -6.73 22.11
C LEU A 311 2.87 -7.06 23.39
N ALA A 312 3.86 -7.94 23.33
CA ALA A 312 4.73 -8.24 24.46
C ALA A 312 5.56 -7.01 24.87
N ASP A 313 6.17 -6.33 23.89
CA ASP A 313 6.99 -5.14 24.13
C ASP A 313 6.15 -3.96 24.67
N LEU A 314 4.93 -3.78 24.17
CA LEU A 314 4.00 -2.77 24.69
C LEU A 314 3.57 -3.05 26.14
N ARG A 315 3.38 -4.32 26.52
CA ARG A 315 3.04 -4.71 27.90
C ARG A 315 4.23 -4.54 28.85
N ALA A 316 5.42 -4.95 28.41
CA ALA A 316 6.66 -4.77 29.17
C ALA A 316 6.92 -3.28 29.46
N ALA A 317 6.68 -2.40 28.48
CA ALA A 317 6.79 -0.95 28.65
C ALA A 317 5.76 -0.36 29.64
N GLN A 318 4.65 -1.05 29.90
CA GLN A 318 3.61 -0.65 30.85
C GLN A 318 3.80 -1.23 32.26
N GLY A 319 4.90 -1.95 32.52
CA GLY A 319 5.21 -2.52 33.84
C GLY A 319 4.44 -3.81 34.17
N PHE A 320 3.73 -4.41 33.22
CA PHE A 320 3.13 -5.73 33.40
C PHE A 320 4.20 -6.81 33.16
N MET A 321 4.81 -7.29 34.25
CA MET A 321 5.66 -8.50 34.23
C MET A 321 4.77 -9.72 33.95
N ALA A 322 4.66 -10.11 32.67
CA ALA A 322 4.19 -11.45 32.34
C ALA A 322 5.26 -12.46 32.78
N GLY A 323 4.84 -13.49 33.53
CA GLY A 323 5.72 -14.59 33.93
C GLY A 323 6.47 -15.18 32.73
N GLU A 324 7.65 -15.74 33.01
CA GLU A 324 8.66 -16.22 32.06
C GLU A 324 8.15 -17.19 30.99
N ASP A 325 7.42 -16.69 30.00
CA ASP A 325 7.44 -17.26 28.67
C ASP A 325 8.63 -16.62 27.97
N LYS A 326 9.72 -17.39 27.79
CA LYS A 326 10.81 -17.03 26.87
C LYS A 326 10.20 -16.85 25.48
N ALA A 327 9.76 -15.62 25.19
CA ALA A 327 9.35 -15.22 23.86
C ALA A 327 10.54 -15.48 22.95
N LEU A 328 10.38 -16.46 22.06
CA LEU A 328 11.29 -16.66 20.95
C LEU A 328 11.44 -15.28 20.30
N THR A 329 12.64 -14.70 20.34
CA THR A 329 12.96 -13.46 19.62
C THR A 329 12.95 -13.83 18.15
N ILE A 330 11.75 -14.00 17.58
CA ILE A 330 11.54 -14.06 16.14
C ILE A 330 11.88 -12.65 15.69
N PRO A 331 12.96 -12.48 14.91
CA PRO A 331 13.31 -11.17 14.41
C PRO A 331 12.10 -10.73 13.58
N CYS A 332 11.42 -9.68 14.04
CA CYS A 332 10.34 -9.04 13.29
C CYS A 332 10.85 -8.38 12.00
N THR A 333 12.15 -8.55 11.74
CA THR A 333 12.93 -8.27 10.56
C THR A 333 13.90 -9.43 10.34
N THR A 334 13.66 -10.21 9.28
CA THR A 334 14.26 -11.51 8.94
C THR A 334 15.65 -11.82 9.55
N LYS A 335 15.67 -12.69 10.56
CA LYS A 335 16.48 -13.92 10.45
C LYS A 335 15.51 -15.09 10.57
N VAL A 336 15.30 -15.77 9.45
CA VAL A 336 14.73 -17.10 9.45
C VAL A 336 15.87 -18.04 9.85
N ASP A 337 16.20 -18.08 11.14
CA ASP A 337 16.92 -19.22 11.69
C ASP A 337 15.87 -20.31 11.92
N ILE A 338 15.62 -21.11 10.88
CA ILE A 338 14.89 -22.37 11.04
C ILE A 338 15.74 -23.23 11.98
N PRO A 339 15.27 -23.60 13.18
CA PRO A 339 15.98 -24.58 13.98
C PRO A 339 16.04 -25.87 13.15
N LYS A 340 17.25 -26.25 12.74
CA LYS A 340 17.50 -27.58 12.15
C LYS A 340 16.92 -28.59 13.13
N ARG A 341 15.89 -29.35 12.70
CA ARG A 341 15.45 -30.53 13.44
C ARG A 341 16.68 -31.39 13.69
N ALA A 342 16.93 -31.68 14.96
CA ALA A 342 18.02 -32.53 15.39
C ALA A 342 17.82 -33.95 14.85
N GLY A 343 18.78 -34.41 14.05
CA GLY A 343 19.25 -35.81 13.98
C GLY A 343 18.32 -36.89 13.39
N PRO A 344 18.91 -37.94 12.79
CA PRO A 344 18.16 -38.99 12.12
C PRO A 344 17.52 -39.96 13.13
N VAL A 345 16.34 -40.47 12.77
CA VAL A 345 15.75 -41.64 13.42
C VAL A 345 16.67 -42.83 13.16
N PRO A 346 17.18 -43.54 14.19
CA PRO A 346 17.90 -44.78 13.98
C PRO A 346 16.91 -45.83 13.48
N SER A 347 17.22 -46.41 12.33
CA SER A 347 16.55 -47.61 11.83
C SER A 347 16.85 -48.77 12.77
N SER A 348 15.81 -49.36 13.34
CA SER A 348 15.80 -50.70 13.92
C SER A 348 14.64 -51.47 13.34
#